data_AF-A0AAP5QKU2-F1
#
_entry.id   AF-A0AAP5QKU2-F1
#
_cell.length_a   1.000
_cell.length_b   1.000
_cell.length_c   1.000
_cell.angle_alpha   90.00
_cell.angle_beta   90.00
_cell.angle_gamma   90.00
#
_symmetry.space_group_name_H-M   'P 1'
#
loop_
_entity.id
_entity.type
_entity.pdbx_description
1 polymer ?
#
loop_
_entity_poly.entity_id
_entity_poly.type
_entity_poly.pdbx_seq_one_letter_code
_entity_poly.pdbx_strand_id
1 'polypeptide(L)'
;MAYEEKTDWLPDDPINEDDVNRWEKGIKDAHTDLAAHKNDMNNPHKTTKAQIGLGNVDNVQQAAKKDFDRHNQDLDRHVTKEERQKWNNGQLTKLTDDSGKYLISIQDGLDFHQIVDQLNQSFFFYTNNTGVHTPPLSARGLYIGFKSYGEALAMDYEGGTWRKTLKASGWTDWVQLETSEGAQKKVDAHTKQTDIHVTKAEKDTWNAGQLFKITADNGTQKINLTSGSFYDSLKDVGSVTFYGTNAVTDNPSNTSLRGMQLVGQPGIGNGYAVDVKGNAWWFYYNSNQTAINWYPIESIAGAQSKVDAHAIDSSIHISPIERDKWNGGQLAKLTKDDGKRTRLESGSDILALSSGFYYGMGAQLKNNPVENDNSFFNYDVIESESGRKSILAWRSYDNNVWIATVHTDGVFKGWKRLFTEEEFNKMTWYDLTLINGHKAGARNPQYAVWGNQVFTRGEVVPPDFDSIFAVLPSEAHPSTQKSMAAPLFGTTGITKYYAEPTGELRINGKYAKIEGNITGISIDNNFTL
;
A
#
# COMPACT_ATOMS: atom_id res chain seq x y z
N MET A 1 39.21 -118.62 -160.62
CA MET A 1 38.66 -119.82 -159.97
C MET A 1 38.82 -119.63 -158.48
N ALA A 2 37.81 -119.98 -157.70
CA ALA A 2 37.90 -119.91 -156.25
C ALA A 2 39.08 -120.79 -155.81
N TYR A 3 40.04 -120.19 -155.12
CA TYR A 3 41.08 -120.94 -154.45
C TYR A 3 40.45 -121.67 -153.26
N GLU A 4 40.81 -122.95 -153.13
CA GLU A 4 40.59 -123.78 -151.95
C GLU A 4 41.60 -123.39 -150.89
N GLU A 5 41.08 -123.11 -149.71
CA GLU A 5 41.87 -122.79 -148.54
C GLU A 5 42.76 -123.95 -148.13
N LYS A 6 44.05 -123.77 -148.33
CA LYS A 6 45.08 -124.66 -147.82
C LYS A 6 45.19 -124.42 -146.33
N THR A 7 44.64 -125.34 -145.56
CA THR A 7 44.70 -125.32 -144.09
C THR A 7 45.80 -126.23 -143.56
N ASP A 8 46.54 -126.91 -144.45
CA ASP A 8 47.51 -127.97 -144.18
C ASP A 8 48.88 -127.68 -144.83
N TRP A 9 49.33 -126.43 -144.74
CA TRP A 9 50.65 -126.00 -145.21
C TRP A 9 51.78 -126.90 -144.70
N LEU A 10 52.56 -127.49 -145.62
CA LEU A 10 53.82 -128.20 -145.35
C LEU A 10 55.00 -127.23 -145.43
N PRO A 11 56.13 -127.51 -144.74
CA PRO A 11 57.27 -126.58 -144.67
C PRO A 11 57.86 -126.19 -146.04
N ASP A 12 57.66 -127.04 -147.05
CA ASP A 12 58.31 -126.95 -148.36
C ASP A 12 57.32 -126.53 -149.47
N ASP A 13 56.09 -126.17 -149.12
CA ASP A 13 55.10 -125.66 -150.07
C ASP A 13 55.46 -124.24 -150.53
N PRO A 14 55.60 -123.96 -151.85
CA PRO A 14 55.86 -122.61 -152.34
C PRO A 14 54.66 -121.68 -152.10
N ILE A 15 54.92 -120.54 -151.45
CA ILE A 15 53.95 -119.47 -151.16
C ILE A 15 54.11 -118.35 -152.20
N ASN A 16 53.00 -117.80 -152.71
CA ASN A 16 53.01 -116.71 -153.69
C ASN A 16 52.20 -115.48 -153.23
N GLU A 17 52.12 -114.46 -154.09
CA GLU A 17 51.43 -113.20 -153.80
C GLU A 17 49.91 -113.35 -153.56
N ASP A 18 49.25 -114.34 -154.18
CA ASP A 18 47.82 -114.60 -153.96
C ASP A 18 47.53 -115.11 -152.55
N ASP A 19 48.47 -115.87 -151.98
CA ASP A 19 48.39 -116.36 -150.59
C ASP A 19 48.50 -115.20 -149.59
N VAL A 20 49.37 -114.23 -149.87
CA VAL A 20 49.56 -113.02 -149.04
C VAL A 20 48.33 -112.11 -149.10
N ASN A 21 47.76 -111.88 -150.28
CA ASN A 21 46.55 -111.07 -150.45
C ASN A 21 45.33 -111.65 -149.70
N ARG A 22 45.30 -112.98 -149.54
CA ARG A 22 44.23 -113.66 -148.80
C ARG A 22 44.38 -113.49 -147.29
N TRP A 23 45.60 -113.48 -146.78
CA TRP A 23 45.86 -113.09 -145.39
C TRP A 23 45.40 -111.66 -145.11
N GLU A 24 45.59 -110.72 -146.04
CA GLU A 24 45.07 -109.36 -145.92
C GLU A 24 43.53 -109.28 -145.90
N LYS A 25 42.83 -110.20 -146.58
CA LYS A 25 41.36 -110.30 -146.49
C LYS A 25 40.90 -110.78 -145.11
N GLY A 26 41.61 -111.74 -144.51
CA GLY A 26 41.37 -112.16 -143.12
C GLY A 26 41.60 -111.02 -142.12
N ILE A 27 42.57 -110.15 -142.39
CA ILE A 27 42.80 -108.91 -141.63
C ILE A 27 41.57 -107.97 -141.69
N LYS A 28 40.81 -107.94 -142.80
CA LYS A 28 39.61 -107.10 -142.95
C LYS A 28 38.38 -107.64 -142.21
N ASP A 29 38.19 -108.95 -142.18
CA ASP A 29 37.03 -109.57 -141.51
C ASP A 29 37.14 -109.45 -139.97
N ALA A 30 38.34 -109.65 -139.41
CA ALA A 30 38.61 -109.42 -137.99
C ALA A 30 38.40 -107.95 -137.56
N HIS A 31 38.75 -106.99 -138.44
CA HIS A 31 38.45 -105.57 -138.22
C HIS A 31 36.94 -105.27 -138.28
N THR A 32 36.14 -106.09 -138.97
CA THR A 32 34.69 -105.95 -139.08
C THR A 32 33.97 -106.42 -137.80
N ASP A 33 34.46 -107.48 -137.14
CA ASP A 33 33.88 -108.01 -135.90
C ASP A 33 34.21 -107.17 -134.66
N LEU A 34 35.44 -106.64 -134.55
CA LEU A 34 35.79 -105.69 -133.48
C LEU A 34 34.97 -104.40 -133.57
N ALA A 35 34.71 -103.93 -134.80
CA ALA A 35 33.77 -102.85 -135.05
C ALA A 35 32.32 -103.26 -134.73
N ALA A 36 31.98 -104.55 -134.68
CA ALA A 36 30.68 -105.02 -134.22
C ALA A 36 30.54 -104.95 -132.68
N HIS A 37 31.62 -104.99 -131.91
CA HIS A 37 31.58 -104.69 -130.46
C HIS A 37 31.37 -103.19 -130.15
N LYS A 38 31.43 -102.30 -131.16
CA LYS A 38 30.75 -100.97 -131.13
C LYS A 38 29.27 -101.09 -130.72
N ASN A 39 28.68 -102.25 -130.97
CA ASN A 39 27.32 -102.58 -130.58
C ASN A 39 27.20 -103.18 -129.18
N ASP A 40 28.30 -103.35 -128.42
CA ASP A 40 28.19 -103.91 -127.08
C ASP A 40 28.71 -102.98 -125.99
N MET A 41 28.04 -101.84 -125.90
CA MET A 41 27.01 -101.81 -124.89
C MET A 41 27.29 -102.54 -123.53
N ASN A 42 27.28 -103.87 -123.46
CA ASN A 42 27.34 -104.69 -122.23
C ASN A 42 28.62 -104.40 -121.39
N ASN A 43 28.67 -104.59 -120.07
CA ASN A 43 27.61 -104.74 -119.09
C ASN A 43 28.01 -103.99 -117.80
N PRO A 44 27.13 -103.11 -117.28
CA PRO A 44 25.84 -102.82 -117.89
C PRO A 44 25.89 -101.62 -118.79
N HIS A 45 25.80 -101.84 -120.11
CA HIS A 45 25.04 -101.10 -121.16
C HIS A 45 24.68 -99.63 -120.98
N LYS A 46 25.50 -98.86 -120.30
CA LYS A 46 25.24 -97.46 -119.96
C LYS A 46 23.80 -97.26 -119.46
N THR A 47 23.32 -98.16 -118.59
CA THR A 47 21.97 -98.11 -118.04
C THR A 47 21.78 -96.84 -117.21
N THR A 48 20.71 -96.10 -117.47
CA THR A 48 20.41 -94.80 -116.86
C THR A 48 19.56 -94.95 -115.58
N LYS A 49 19.59 -93.94 -114.69
CA LYS A 49 18.80 -93.93 -113.44
C LYS A 49 17.30 -94.11 -113.66
N ALA A 50 16.77 -93.50 -114.72
CA ALA A 50 15.38 -93.65 -115.10
C ALA A 50 15.04 -95.11 -115.41
N GLN A 51 15.95 -95.84 -116.06
CA GLN A 51 15.78 -97.25 -116.40
C GLN A 51 15.80 -98.19 -115.17
N ILE A 52 16.31 -97.74 -114.00
CA ILE A 52 16.30 -98.50 -112.74
C ILE A 52 15.37 -97.90 -111.67
N GLY A 53 14.43 -97.02 -112.05
CA GLY A 53 13.41 -96.45 -111.15
C GLY A 53 13.90 -95.31 -110.23
N LEU A 54 15.12 -94.82 -110.43
CA LEU A 54 15.76 -93.81 -109.58
C LEU A 54 15.72 -92.39 -110.20
N GLY A 55 14.72 -92.11 -111.03
CA GLY A 55 14.64 -90.85 -111.80
C GLY A 55 14.55 -89.59 -110.93
N ASN A 56 13.88 -89.67 -109.78
CA ASN A 56 13.76 -88.56 -108.82
C ASN A 56 14.91 -88.51 -107.82
N VAL A 57 15.88 -89.43 -107.91
CA VAL A 57 17.01 -89.49 -106.99
C VAL A 57 18.19 -88.76 -107.60
N ASP A 58 18.60 -87.66 -106.97
CA ASP A 58 19.77 -86.90 -107.39
C ASP A 58 21.07 -87.71 -107.25
N ASN A 59 22.07 -87.43 -108.09
CA ASN A 59 23.38 -88.08 -108.05
C ASN A 59 24.32 -87.31 -107.11
N VAL A 60 23.99 -87.30 -105.82
CA VAL A 60 24.75 -86.62 -104.78
C VAL A 60 25.38 -87.63 -103.82
N GLN A 61 26.58 -87.33 -103.33
CA GLN A 61 27.30 -88.18 -102.37
C GLN A 61 26.48 -88.28 -101.07
N GLN A 62 25.93 -89.46 -100.81
CA GLN A 62 25.19 -89.75 -99.58
C GLN A 62 26.17 -90.00 -98.43
N ALA A 63 25.86 -89.52 -97.23
CA ALA A 63 26.59 -89.90 -96.03
C ALA A 63 26.36 -91.40 -95.75
N ALA A 64 27.38 -92.11 -95.25
CA ALA A 64 27.20 -93.48 -94.82
C ALA A 64 26.16 -93.53 -93.68
N LYS A 65 25.33 -94.59 -93.63
CA LYS A 65 24.32 -94.73 -92.57
C LYS A 65 24.92 -94.58 -91.17
N LYS A 66 26.16 -95.07 -90.97
CA LYS A 66 26.92 -94.91 -89.73
C LYS A 66 27.17 -93.43 -89.36
N ASP A 67 27.47 -92.58 -90.34
CA ASP A 67 27.67 -91.15 -90.10
C ASP A 67 26.35 -90.42 -89.83
N PHE A 68 25.27 -90.82 -90.50
CA PHE A 68 23.93 -90.30 -90.21
C PHE A 68 23.44 -90.70 -88.81
N ASP A 69 23.60 -91.98 -88.44
CA ASP A 69 23.24 -92.46 -87.11
C ASP A 69 24.08 -91.80 -86.02
N ARG A 70 25.39 -91.61 -86.27
CA ARG A 70 26.28 -90.85 -85.37
C ARG A 70 25.82 -89.40 -85.23
N HIS A 71 25.38 -88.76 -86.31
CA HIS A 71 24.83 -87.41 -86.26
C HIS A 71 23.54 -87.35 -85.42
N ASN A 72 22.62 -88.30 -85.60
CA ASN A 72 21.35 -88.32 -84.89
C ASN A 72 21.49 -88.66 -83.39
N GLN A 73 22.61 -89.26 -82.98
CA GLN A 73 22.94 -89.59 -81.60
C GLN A 73 23.83 -88.52 -80.92
N ASP A 74 24.25 -87.48 -81.64
CA ASP A 74 25.10 -86.43 -81.12
C ASP A 74 24.26 -85.36 -80.40
N LEU A 75 24.22 -85.44 -79.07
CA LEU A 75 23.49 -84.49 -78.22
C LEU A 75 24.21 -83.13 -78.08
N ASP A 76 25.47 -83.00 -78.53
CA ASP A 76 26.29 -81.79 -78.39
C ASP A 76 26.24 -80.90 -79.65
N ARG A 77 26.00 -81.47 -80.84
CA ARG A 77 26.00 -80.75 -82.13
C ARG A 77 24.82 -79.82 -82.40
N HIS A 78 23.78 -79.83 -81.55
CA HIS A 78 22.55 -79.06 -81.77
C HIS A 78 22.50 -77.70 -81.05
N VAL A 79 23.59 -77.28 -80.42
CA VAL A 79 23.71 -75.94 -79.80
C VAL A 79 24.89 -75.21 -80.45
N THR A 80 24.67 -73.96 -80.87
CA THR A 80 25.71 -73.14 -81.48
C THR A 80 26.77 -72.72 -80.44
N LYS A 81 27.98 -72.40 -80.90
CA LYS A 81 29.03 -71.86 -80.03
C LYS A 81 28.58 -70.55 -79.38
N GLU A 82 27.78 -69.76 -80.11
CA GLU A 82 27.19 -68.50 -79.69
C GLU A 82 26.17 -68.69 -78.56
N GLU A 83 25.28 -69.68 -78.64
CA GLU A 83 24.33 -70.00 -77.56
C GLU A 83 25.04 -70.49 -76.30
N ARG A 84 26.07 -71.35 -76.44
CA ARG A 84 26.87 -71.83 -75.31
C ARG A 84 27.67 -70.69 -74.67
N GLN A 85 28.22 -69.78 -75.48
CA GLN A 85 28.87 -68.57 -74.96
C GLN A 85 27.88 -67.64 -74.28
N LYS A 86 26.68 -67.45 -74.83
CA LYS A 86 25.62 -66.62 -74.22
C LYS A 86 25.20 -67.15 -72.85
N TRP A 87 25.09 -68.47 -72.68
CA TRP A 87 24.78 -69.10 -71.39
C TRP A 87 25.96 -69.06 -70.42
N ASN A 88 27.17 -69.39 -70.88
CA ASN A 88 28.38 -69.33 -70.05
C ASN A 88 28.71 -67.90 -69.59
N ASN A 89 28.36 -66.89 -70.37
CA ASN A 89 28.52 -65.48 -70.04
C ASN A 89 27.29 -64.87 -69.33
N GLY A 90 26.23 -65.67 -69.10
CA GLY A 90 25.04 -65.22 -68.39
C GLY A 90 25.30 -65.03 -66.89
N GLN A 91 24.54 -64.15 -66.26
CA GLN A 91 24.57 -64.01 -64.79
C GLN A 91 24.00 -65.29 -64.15
N LEU A 92 24.86 -66.07 -63.49
CA LEU A 92 24.51 -67.36 -62.89
C LEU A 92 23.81 -67.24 -61.52
N THR A 93 23.85 -66.07 -60.91
CA THR A 93 23.34 -65.81 -59.56
C THR A 93 21.97 -65.15 -59.60
N LYS A 94 20.96 -65.79 -59.03
CA LYS A 94 19.58 -65.31 -59.00
C LYS A 94 19.41 -64.18 -57.97
N LEU A 95 18.72 -63.10 -58.35
CA LEU A 95 18.31 -62.04 -57.43
C LEU A 95 16.92 -62.29 -56.82
N THR A 96 16.14 -63.17 -57.43
CA THR A 96 14.73 -63.50 -57.14
C THR A 96 14.53 -65.01 -57.12
N ASP A 97 13.40 -65.48 -56.61
CA ASP A 97 12.99 -66.88 -56.81
C ASP A 97 12.58 -67.17 -58.27
N ASP A 98 12.28 -68.44 -58.57
CA ASP A 98 11.87 -68.88 -59.92
C ASP A 98 10.49 -68.35 -60.37
N SER A 99 9.73 -67.75 -59.45
CA SER A 99 8.47 -67.08 -59.75
C SER A 99 8.63 -65.57 -59.94
N GLY A 100 9.85 -65.04 -59.86
CA GLY A 100 10.14 -63.61 -60.00
C GLY A 100 9.80 -62.78 -58.75
N LYS A 101 9.64 -63.41 -57.59
CA LYS A 101 9.40 -62.77 -56.29
C LYS A 101 10.73 -62.55 -55.56
N TYR A 102 10.72 -62.06 -54.33
CA TYR A 102 11.92 -61.99 -53.50
C TYR A 102 12.62 -63.37 -53.37
N LEU A 103 13.95 -63.37 -53.30
CA LEU A 103 14.74 -64.59 -53.14
C LEU A 103 14.60 -65.19 -51.74
N ILE A 104 14.41 -64.34 -50.73
CA ILE A 104 14.34 -64.76 -49.32
C ILE A 104 13.20 -64.03 -48.57
N SER A 105 12.46 -64.79 -47.75
CA SER A 105 11.52 -64.24 -46.77
C SER A 105 12.16 -64.27 -45.39
N ILE A 106 12.23 -63.12 -44.73
CA ILE A 106 12.75 -62.97 -43.37
C ILE A 106 11.56 -62.73 -42.46
N GLN A 107 11.25 -63.70 -41.62
CA GLN A 107 10.08 -63.74 -40.75
C GLN A 107 10.52 -63.92 -39.29
N ASP A 108 9.57 -64.15 -38.37
CA ASP A 108 9.77 -64.23 -36.93
C ASP A 108 11.05 -65.02 -36.54
N GLY A 109 12.00 -64.31 -35.92
CA GLY A 109 13.26 -64.88 -35.43
C GLY A 109 14.39 -65.04 -36.46
N LEU A 110 14.14 -64.81 -37.75
CA LEU A 110 15.20 -64.77 -38.77
C LEU A 110 15.89 -63.41 -38.78
N ASP A 111 17.22 -63.41 -38.89
CA ASP A 111 18.05 -62.20 -38.85
C ASP A 111 18.48 -61.75 -40.25
N PHE A 112 18.13 -60.51 -40.60
CA PHE A 112 18.51 -59.89 -41.87
C PHE A 112 20.03 -59.88 -42.11
N HIS A 113 20.83 -59.60 -41.08
CA HIS A 113 22.29 -59.59 -41.19
C HIS A 113 22.85 -60.99 -41.49
N GLN A 114 22.34 -62.02 -40.82
CA GLN A 114 22.80 -63.40 -41.03
C GLN A 114 22.47 -63.90 -42.44
N ILE A 115 21.30 -63.52 -42.97
CA ILE A 115 20.91 -63.84 -44.35
C ILE A 115 21.86 -63.18 -45.36
N VAL A 116 22.26 -61.92 -45.13
CA VAL A 116 23.25 -61.23 -45.96
C VAL A 116 24.59 -61.96 -45.94
N ASP A 117 25.05 -62.40 -44.76
CA ASP A 117 26.31 -63.13 -44.60
C ASP A 117 26.29 -64.49 -45.31
N GLN A 118 25.17 -65.21 -45.20
CA GLN A 118 24.98 -66.53 -45.79
C GLN A 118 24.91 -66.47 -47.32
N LEU A 119 24.13 -65.53 -47.87
CA LEU A 119 23.94 -65.41 -49.31
C LEU A 119 25.15 -64.77 -50.00
N ASN A 120 25.85 -63.85 -49.32
CA ASN A 120 27.04 -63.14 -49.79
C ASN A 120 26.91 -62.61 -51.25
N GLN A 121 25.75 -62.09 -51.59
CA GLN A 121 25.39 -61.60 -52.91
C GLN A 121 24.29 -60.53 -52.77
N SER A 122 23.94 -59.88 -53.88
CA SER A 122 22.77 -59.01 -53.95
C SER A 122 21.50 -59.84 -54.12
N PHE A 123 20.40 -59.45 -53.48
CA PHE A 123 19.14 -60.20 -53.54
C PHE A 123 17.92 -59.33 -53.19
N PHE A 124 16.77 -59.69 -53.76
CA PHE A 124 15.48 -59.18 -53.32
C PHE A 124 15.01 -59.94 -52.08
N PHE A 125 14.40 -59.23 -51.15
CA PHE A 125 13.90 -59.80 -49.90
C PHE A 125 12.51 -59.29 -49.57
N TYR A 126 11.85 -60.03 -48.69
CA TYR A 126 10.73 -59.54 -47.91
C TYR A 126 11.03 -59.73 -46.43
N THR A 127 10.72 -58.72 -45.62
CA THR A 127 10.88 -58.75 -44.18
C THR A 127 9.53 -58.54 -43.51
N ASN A 128 9.19 -59.39 -42.55
CA ASN A 128 8.15 -59.09 -41.55
C ASN A 128 8.75 -58.21 -40.45
N ASN A 129 7.96 -57.33 -39.83
CA ASN A 129 8.43 -56.47 -38.72
C ASN A 129 8.78 -57.23 -37.43
N THR A 130 8.48 -58.53 -37.40
CA THR A 130 8.87 -59.49 -36.37
C THR A 130 10.25 -60.13 -36.61
N GLY A 131 10.88 -59.89 -37.78
CA GLY A 131 12.22 -60.37 -38.08
C GLY A 131 13.31 -59.56 -37.35
N VAL A 132 14.45 -60.18 -37.08
CA VAL A 132 15.57 -59.53 -36.39
C VAL A 132 16.35 -58.64 -37.37
N HIS A 133 16.70 -57.43 -36.92
CA HIS A 133 17.37 -56.41 -37.73
C HIS A 133 16.62 -56.00 -39.01
N THR A 134 15.29 -56.10 -39.01
CA THR A 134 14.41 -55.68 -40.11
C THR A 134 13.90 -54.24 -39.90
N PRO A 135 13.34 -53.58 -40.94
CA PRO A 135 12.69 -52.28 -40.77
C PRO A 135 11.51 -52.34 -39.78
N PRO A 136 11.08 -51.20 -39.20
CA PRO A 136 9.97 -51.17 -38.23
C PRO A 136 8.62 -51.69 -38.76
N LEU A 137 8.44 -51.66 -40.08
CA LEU A 137 7.25 -52.18 -40.77
C LEU A 137 7.65 -53.26 -41.77
N SER A 138 6.70 -54.17 -42.02
CA SER A 138 6.88 -55.21 -43.04
C SER A 138 7.13 -54.58 -44.41
N ALA A 139 8.18 -55.03 -45.08
CA ALA A 139 8.71 -54.35 -46.25
C ALA A 139 9.23 -55.31 -47.32
N ARG A 140 9.22 -54.85 -48.56
CA ARG A 140 9.85 -55.50 -49.70
C ARG A 140 11.07 -54.70 -50.09
N GLY A 141 12.19 -55.35 -50.32
CA GLY A 141 13.43 -54.63 -50.52
C GLY A 141 14.44 -55.33 -51.39
N LEU A 142 15.53 -54.62 -51.62
CA LEU A 142 16.70 -55.05 -52.37
C LEU A 142 17.91 -54.80 -51.49
N TYR A 143 18.70 -55.84 -51.29
CA TYR A 143 20.06 -55.71 -50.78
C TYR A 143 21.02 -55.72 -51.96
N ILE A 144 21.86 -54.69 -52.06
CA ILE A 144 22.93 -54.57 -53.06
C ILE A 144 24.26 -54.61 -52.33
N GLY A 145 25.02 -55.67 -52.54
CA GLY A 145 26.33 -55.84 -51.91
C GLY A 145 26.69 -57.29 -51.63
N PHE A 146 27.56 -57.46 -50.64
CA PHE A 146 28.09 -58.73 -50.17
C PHE A 146 28.39 -58.61 -48.66
N LYS A 147 28.74 -59.71 -47.99
CA LYS A 147 28.82 -59.82 -46.51
C LYS A 147 29.71 -58.84 -45.75
N SER A 148 30.44 -57.95 -46.43
CA SER A 148 31.30 -56.93 -45.79
C SER A 148 30.98 -55.50 -46.20
N TYR A 149 30.19 -55.30 -47.26
CA TYR A 149 29.79 -53.98 -47.73
C TYR A 149 28.52 -54.07 -48.57
N GLY A 150 27.52 -53.26 -48.25
CA GLY A 150 26.30 -53.21 -49.04
C GLY A 150 25.24 -52.25 -48.50
N GLU A 151 24.20 -52.07 -49.29
CA GLU A 151 23.08 -51.19 -49.01
C GLU A 151 21.78 -51.97 -49.14
N ALA A 152 20.92 -51.82 -48.14
CA ALA A 152 19.56 -52.33 -48.17
C ALA A 152 18.59 -51.16 -48.37
N LEU A 153 17.70 -51.30 -49.36
CA LEU A 153 16.56 -50.42 -49.57
C LEU A 153 15.29 -51.24 -49.39
N ALA A 154 14.36 -50.77 -48.56
CA ALA A 154 13.11 -51.47 -48.26
C ALA A 154 11.92 -50.51 -48.34
N MET A 155 10.83 -50.95 -48.95
CA MET A 155 9.58 -50.20 -49.10
C MET A 155 8.48 -50.91 -48.31
N ASP A 156 7.88 -50.21 -47.37
CA ASP A 156 6.76 -50.72 -46.58
C ASP A 156 5.40 -50.46 -47.25
N TYR A 157 4.34 -50.96 -46.64
CA TYR A 157 2.96 -50.83 -47.15
C TYR A 157 2.31 -49.47 -46.85
N GLU A 158 2.89 -48.65 -45.96
CA GLU A 158 2.45 -47.28 -45.65
C GLU A 158 3.12 -46.24 -46.56
N GLY A 159 3.96 -46.69 -47.50
CA GLY A 159 4.70 -45.84 -48.43
C GLY A 159 6.04 -45.33 -47.88
N GLY A 160 6.46 -45.81 -46.70
CA GLY A 160 7.77 -45.52 -46.15
C GLY A 160 8.87 -46.23 -46.92
N THR A 161 9.94 -45.47 -47.21
CA THR A 161 11.16 -46.03 -47.79
C THR A 161 12.25 -46.01 -46.72
N TRP A 162 12.85 -47.17 -46.47
CA TRP A 162 13.87 -47.36 -45.45
C TRP A 162 15.19 -47.71 -46.11
N ARG A 163 16.27 -47.17 -45.55
CA ARG A 163 17.64 -47.53 -45.93
C ARG A 163 18.43 -48.05 -44.75
N LYS A 164 19.35 -48.96 -45.03
CA LYS A 164 20.31 -49.47 -44.05
C LYS A 164 21.61 -49.86 -44.75
N THR A 165 22.73 -49.49 -44.13
CA THR A 165 24.05 -49.65 -44.73
C THR A 165 24.88 -50.65 -43.93
N LEU A 166 25.53 -51.59 -44.62
CA LEU A 166 26.63 -52.40 -44.10
C LEU A 166 27.96 -51.79 -44.55
N LYS A 167 28.78 -51.38 -43.58
CA LYS A 167 30.15 -50.89 -43.80
C LYS A 167 31.15 -51.76 -43.03
N ALA A 168 32.45 -51.54 -43.26
CA ALA A 168 33.52 -52.26 -42.56
C ALA A 168 33.41 -52.19 -41.03
N SER A 169 32.81 -51.12 -40.48
CA SER A 169 32.59 -50.94 -39.05
C SER A 169 31.27 -51.54 -38.52
N GLY A 170 30.55 -52.32 -39.33
CA GLY A 170 29.25 -52.91 -38.99
C GLY A 170 28.04 -52.21 -39.63
N TRP A 171 26.85 -52.62 -39.20
CA TRP A 171 25.56 -52.15 -39.72
C TRP A 171 25.13 -50.80 -39.12
N THR A 172 24.50 -49.94 -39.92
CA THR A 172 23.73 -48.79 -39.40
C THR A 172 22.35 -49.23 -38.93
N ASP A 173 21.65 -48.37 -38.19
CA ASP A 173 20.22 -48.55 -37.96
C ASP A 173 19.42 -48.37 -39.26
N TRP A 174 18.19 -48.88 -39.26
CA TRP A 174 17.22 -48.56 -40.31
C TRP A 174 16.78 -47.11 -40.18
N VAL A 175 16.95 -46.34 -41.24
CA VAL A 175 16.55 -44.93 -41.29
C VAL A 175 15.51 -44.75 -42.38
N GLN A 176 14.37 -44.13 -42.04
CA GLN A 176 13.36 -43.74 -43.01
C GLN A 176 13.88 -42.57 -43.86
N LEU A 177 13.74 -42.66 -45.17
CA LEU A 177 13.93 -41.54 -46.08
C LEU A 177 12.69 -40.64 -46.00
N GLU A 178 12.89 -39.39 -45.59
CA GLU A 178 11.83 -38.40 -45.49
C GLU A 178 11.21 -38.10 -46.86
N THR A 179 9.88 -37.99 -46.92
CA THR A 179 9.16 -37.63 -48.16
C THR A 179 8.87 -36.12 -48.17
N SER A 180 8.68 -35.54 -49.36
CA SER A 180 8.26 -34.13 -49.46
C SER A 180 6.94 -33.87 -48.72
N GLU A 181 6.02 -34.83 -48.73
CA GLU A 181 4.75 -34.75 -47.99
C GLU A 181 4.98 -34.81 -46.47
N GLY A 182 5.86 -35.69 -45.99
CA GLY A 182 6.21 -35.78 -44.57
C GLY A 182 6.90 -34.53 -44.03
N ALA A 183 7.82 -33.95 -44.82
CA ALA A 183 8.45 -32.67 -44.50
C ALA A 183 7.41 -31.53 -44.45
N GLN A 184 6.49 -31.47 -45.42
CA GLN A 184 5.43 -30.46 -45.44
C GLN A 184 4.50 -30.60 -44.21
N LYS A 185 4.12 -31.82 -43.83
CA LYS A 185 3.32 -32.05 -42.61
C LYS A 185 4.02 -31.53 -41.35
N LYS A 186 5.34 -31.69 -41.23
CA LYS A 186 6.12 -31.17 -40.11
C LYS A 186 6.15 -29.64 -40.09
N VAL A 187 6.32 -29.00 -41.25
CA VAL A 187 6.27 -27.54 -41.39
C VAL A 187 4.88 -27.02 -41.06
N ASP A 188 3.83 -27.63 -41.59
CA ASP A 188 2.45 -27.25 -41.31
C ASP A 188 2.11 -27.37 -39.82
N ALA A 189 2.60 -28.42 -39.16
CA ALA A 189 2.46 -28.58 -37.71
C ALA A 189 3.18 -27.46 -36.94
N HIS A 190 4.39 -27.07 -37.34
CA HIS A 190 5.12 -25.94 -36.73
C HIS A 190 4.39 -24.61 -36.94
N THR A 191 3.93 -24.31 -38.15
CA THR A 191 3.23 -23.04 -38.45
C THR A 191 1.95 -22.83 -37.64
N LYS A 192 1.38 -23.90 -37.08
CA LYS A 192 0.19 -23.87 -36.22
C LYS A 192 0.51 -23.61 -34.74
N GLN A 193 1.79 -23.60 -34.34
CA GLN A 193 2.20 -23.28 -32.97
C GLN A 193 2.17 -21.77 -32.74
N THR A 194 1.04 -21.25 -32.25
CA THR A 194 0.83 -19.80 -32.06
C THR A 194 1.71 -19.20 -30.96
N ASP A 195 2.12 -19.99 -29.96
CA ASP A 195 2.82 -19.48 -28.79
C ASP A 195 4.28 -19.06 -29.06
N ILE A 196 4.87 -19.55 -30.15
CA ILE A 196 6.24 -19.25 -30.58
C ILE A 196 6.30 -18.24 -31.73
N HIS A 197 5.13 -17.82 -32.24
CA HIS A 197 5.01 -16.90 -33.37
C HIS A 197 4.35 -15.60 -32.93
N VAL A 198 5.10 -14.50 -33.01
CA VAL A 198 4.50 -13.17 -32.84
C VAL A 198 3.78 -12.76 -34.13
N THR A 199 2.48 -12.49 -33.99
CA THR A 199 1.61 -12.01 -35.07
C THR A 199 1.94 -10.56 -35.43
N LYS A 200 1.52 -10.14 -36.64
CA LYS A 200 1.57 -8.73 -37.06
C LYS A 200 0.81 -7.84 -36.07
N ALA A 201 -0.35 -8.30 -35.59
CA ALA A 201 -1.18 -7.57 -34.64
C ALA A 201 -0.48 -7.39 -33.28
N GLU A 202 0.21 -8.40 -32.77
CA GLU A 202 1.00 -8.26 -31.55
C GLU A 202 2.15 -7.27 -31.76
N LYS A 203 2.93 -7.38 -32.85
CA LYS A 203 3.98 -6.38 -33.14
C LYS A 203 3.43 -4.96 -33.23
N ASP A 204 2.28 -4.80 -33.88
CA ASP A 204 1.63 -3.50 -34.00
C ASP A 204 1.13 -2.99 -32.64
N THR A 205 0.66 -3.88 -31.75
CA THR A 205 0.31 -3.55 -30.36
C THR A 205 1.52 -3.05 -29.57
N TRP A 206 2.68 -3.70 -29.70
CA TRP A 206 3.93 -3.24 -29.07
C TRP A 206 4.41 -1.89 -29.64
N ASN A 207 4.35 -1.73 -30.97
CA ASN A 207 4.76 -0.48 -31.65
C ASN A 207 3.81 0.68 -31.37
N ALA A 208 2.52 0.40 -31.11
CA ALA A 208 1.51 1.39 -30.72
C ALA A 208 1.45 1.62 -29.20
N GLY A 209 2.26 0.91 -28.40
CA GLY A 209 2.36 1.12 -26.95
C GLY A 209 2.81 2.55 -26.61
N GLN A 210 2.41 3.05 -25.44
CA GLN A 210 2.67 4.43 -25.02
C GLN A 210 4.19 4.75 -25.00
N LEU A 211 4.65 5.59 -25.94
CA LEU A 211 6.07 5.94 -26.17
C LEU A 211 6.62 7.04 -25.25
N PHE A 212 5.78 7.70 -24.44
CA PHE A 212 6.22 8.83 -23.61
C PHE A 212 6.80 8.35 -22.28
N LYS A 213 8.12 8.50 -22.10
CA LYS A 213 8.84 8.09 -20.88
C LYS A 213 8.56 9.05 -19.72
N ILE A 214 7.91 8.57 -18.66
CA ILE A 214 7.66 9.30 -17.41
C ILE A 214 8.90 9.31 -16.50
N THR A 215 9.79 8.33 -16.64
CA THR A 215 11.07 8.18 -15.90
C THR A 215 12.26 8.02 -16.88
N ALA A 216 13.48 8.08 -16.36
CA ALA A 216 14.68 7.62 -17.08
C ALA A 216 14.76 6.08 -17.15
N ASP A 217 15.60 5.55 -18.04
CA ASP A 217 15.71 4.10 -18.31
C ASP A 217 16.29 3.28 -17.15
N ASN A 218 16.99 3.95 -16.24
CA ASN A 218 17.52 3.37 -15.01
C ASN A 218 16.56 3.47 -13.83
N GLY A 219 15.30 3.86 -14.06
CA GLY A 219 14.29 4.04 -13.01
C GLY A 219 14.42 5.33 -12.21
N THR A 220 15.30 6.26 -12.59
CA THR A 220 15.42 7.58 -11.94
C THR A 220 14.49 8.61 -12.56
N GLN A 221 14.44 9.81 -11.97
CA GLN A 221 13.67 10.93 -12.50
C GLN A 221 14.01 11.23 -13.97
N LYS A 222 13.02 11.62 -14.76
CA LYS A 222 13.24 11.99 -16.16
C LYS A 222 13.90 13.36 -16.31
N ILE A 223 13.48 14.33 -15.49
CA ILE A 223 14.07 15.68 -15.43
C ILE A 223 14.93 15.78 -14.18
N ASN A 224 16.20 16.14 -14.33
CA ASN A 224 17.15 16.23 -13.22
C ASN A 224 17.82 17.61 -13.23
N LEU A 225 17.45 18.46 -12.28
CA LEU A 225 17.90 19.85 -12.19
C LEU A 225 18.87 20.03 -11.02
N THR A 226 20.08 20.47 -11.33
CA THR A 226 21.07 20.90 -10.32
C THR A 226 21.01 22.41 -10.05
N SER A 227 20.41 23.17 -10.96
CA SER A 227 20.08 24.61 -10.89
C SER A 227 19.00 24.91 -11.96
N GLY A 228 18.57 26.17 -12.07
CA GLY A 228 17.54 26.57 -13.06
C GLY A 228 16.15 26.68 -12.46
N SER A 229 15.10 26.37 -13.23
CA SER A 229 13.70 26.46 -12.81
C SER A 229 12.92 25.18 -13.14
N PHE A 230 12.12 24.71 -12.18
CA PHE A 230 11.11 23.68 -12.39
C PHE A 230 10.06 24.12 -13.39
N TYR A 231 9.56 25.36 -13.30
CA TYR A 231 8.60 25.90 -14.25
C TYR A 231 9.11 25.79 -15.69
N ASP A 232 10.31 26.29 -15.98
CA ASP A 232 10.87 26.25 -17.34
C ASP A 232 11.09 24.83 -17.85
N SER A 233 11.39 23.89 -16.95
CA SER A 233 11.63 22.49 -17.29
C SER A 233 10.34 21.67 -17.44
N LEU A 234 9.24 22.12 -16.84
CA LEU A 234 7.98 21.37 -16.78
C LEU A 234 6.88 21.95 -17.69
N LYS A 235 6.94 23.25 -18.04
CA LYS A 235 5.81 23.98 -18.63
C LYS A 235 5.30 23.46 -19.96
N ASP A 236 6.12 22.77 -20.75
CA ASP A 236 5.76 22.30 -22.10
C ASP A 236 5.91 20.78 -22.26
N VAL A 237 5.95 20.04 -21.15
CA VAL A 237 6.06 18.57 -21.15
C VAL A 237 4.82 17.91 -20.56
N GLY A 238 4.56 16.66 -20.95
CA GLY A 238 3.47 15.85 -20.42
C GLY A 238 3.71 15.36 -18.99
N SER A 239 3.14 14.20 -18.65
CA SER A 239 3.37 13.53 -17.36
C SER A 239 4.83 13.12 -17.22
N VAL A 240 5.52 13.60 -16.17
CA VAL A 240 6.97 13.41 -16.03
C VAL A 240 7.41 13.44 -14.58
N THR A 241 8.40 12.61 -14.23
CA THR A 241 9.08 12.69 -12.92
C THR A 241 10.24 13.67 -12.97
N PHE A 242 10.46 14.37 -11.86
CA PHE A 242 11.54 15.35 -11.75
C PHE A 242 12.26 15.29 -10.40
N TYR A 243 13.49 15.79 -10.40
CA TYR A 243 14.30 16.08 -9.24
C TYR A 243 14.89 17.48 -9.37
N GLY A 244 14.96 18.21 -8.27
CA GLY A 244 15.75 19.43 -8.18
C GLY A 244 16.53 19.50 -6.87
N THR A 245 17.72 20.08 -6.93
CA THR A 245 18.49 20.47 -5.72
C THR A 245 17.88 21.72 -5.07
N ASN A 246 18.43 22.12 -3.92
CA ASN A 246 18.08 23.40 -3.29
C ASN A 246 18.59 24.64 -4.07
N ALA A 247 19.37 24.45 -5.13
CA ALA A 247 19.83 25.53 -6.01
C ALA A 247 18.88 25.79 -7.22
N VAL A 248 17.80 25.01 -7.35
CA VAL A 248 16.71 25.30 -8.30
C VAL A 248 15.89 26.47 -7.75
N THR A 249 15.72 27.50 -8.57
CA THR A 249 15.28 28.85 -8.16
C THR A 249 13.85 28.92 -7.64
N ASP A 250 12.95 28.09 -8.16
CA ASP A 250 11.54 28.00 -7.80
C ASP A 250 11.24 26.70 -7.02
N ASN A 251 12.25 26.17 -6.32
CA ASN A 251 12.06 25.08 -5.37
C ASN A 251 11.42 25.60 -4.07
N PRO A 252 10.26 25.07 -3.64
CA PRO A 252 9.61 25.46 -2.38
C PRO A 252 10.34 24.95 -1.12
N SER A 253 11.28 24.02 -1.26
CA SER A 253 12.08 23.48 -0.16
C SER A 253 13.49 24.08 -0.16
N ASN A 254 14.08 24.25 1.03
CA ASN A 254 15.50 24.56 1.18
C ASN A 254 16.41 23.33 1.02
N THR A 255 15.85 22.19 0.62
CA THR A 255 16.54 20.92 0.35
C THR A 255 16.19 20.39 -1.04
N SER A 256 16.69 19.21 -1.40
CA SER A 256 16.32 18.59 -2.67
C SER A 256 14.87 18.11 -2.66
N LEU A 257 14.22 18.27 -3.81
CA LEU A 257 12.81 18.00 -4.04
C LEU A 257 12.64 17.00 -5.17
N ARG A 258 11.71 16.05 -5.01
CA ARG A 258 11.37 15.02 -6.00
C ARG A 258 9.88 15.06 -6.25
N GLY A 259 9.46 14.99 -7.50
CA GLY A 259 8.04 15.05 -7.80
C GLY A 259 7.66 14.45 -9.13
N MET A 260 6.36 14.54 -9.40
CA MET A 260 5.76 14.11 -10.65
C MET A 260 4.74 15.15 -11.09
N GLN A 261 4.85 15.60 -12.32
CA GLN A 261 3.76 16.23 -13.04
C GLN A 261 2.80 15.14 -13.51
N LEU A 262 1.54 15.22 -13.09
CA LEU A 262 0.51 14.23 -13.40
C LEU A 262 -0.05 14.43 -14.80
N VAL A 263 -0.45 15.65 -15.10
CA VAL A 263 -0.93 16.08 -16.42
C VAL A 263 -0.16 17.35 -16.77
N GLY A 264 0.35 17.38 -17.99
CA GLY A 264 1.08 18.52 -18.54
C GLY A 264 0.75 18.68 -20.01
N GLN A 265 0.58 19.93 -20.42
CA GLN A 265 0.40 20.37 -21.79
C GLN A 265 1.07 21.75 -21.92
N PRO A 266 1.30 22.28 -23.13
CA PRO A 266 1.97 23.56 -23.30
C PRO A 266 1.37 24.67 -22.43
N GLY A 267 2.18 25.19 -21.50
CA GLY A 267 1.83 26.21 -20.52
C GLY A 267 0.91 25.79 -19.36
N ILE A 268 0.48 24.52 -19.23
CA ILE A 268 -0.44 24.09 -18.16
C ILE A 268 0.01 22.76 -17.57
N GLY A 269 0.12 22.69 -16.25
CA GLY A 269 0.44 21.43 -15.57
C GLY A 269 0.13 21.43 -14.09
N ASN A 270 -0.04 20.24 -13.53
CA ASN A 270 -0.26 20.04 -12.10
C ASN A 270 0.45 18.76 -11.61
N GLY A 271 0.79 18.73 -10.32
CA GLY A 271 1.47 17.57 -9.77
C GLY A 271 1.75 17.65 -8.27
N TYR A 272 2.61 16.75 -7.81
CA TYR A 272 3.02 16.64 -6.42
C TYR A 272 4.54 16.52 -6.32
N ALA A 273 5.09 17.00 -5.20
CA ALA A 273 6.50 16.84 -4.89
C ALA A 273 6.73 16.70 -3.38
N VAL A 274 7.83 16.04 -3.02
CA VAL A 274 8.24 15.76 -1.64
C VAL A 274 9.73 16.03 -1.51
N ASP A 275 10.14 16.63 -0.40
CA ASP A 275 11.55 16.87 -0.08
C ASP A 275 12.15 15.75 0.79
N VAL A 276 13.45 15.84 1.07
CA VAL A 276 14.16 14.83 1.90
C VAL A 276 13.74 14.84 3.38
N LYS A 277 13.02 15.87 3.83
CA LYS A 277 12.49 15.97 5.20
C LYS A 277 11.05 15.43 5.29
N GLY A 278 10.47 15.00 4.17
CA GLY A 278 9.10 14.51 4.10
C GLY A 278 8.04 15.60 4.00
N ASN A 279 8.45 16.87 3.79
CA ASN A 279 7.50 17.93 3.47
C ASN A 279 6.98 17.69 2.05
N ALA A 280 5.68 17.86 1.85
CA ALA A 280 5.04 17.63 0.58
C ALA A 280 4.35 18.89 0.07
N TRP A 281 4.28 19.04 -1.24
CA TRP A 281 3.56 20.09 -1.91
C TRP A 281 2.75 19.51 -3.06
N TRP A 282 1.57 20.07 -3.28
CA TRP A 282 0.95 20.00 -4.60
C TRP A 282 1.25 21.29 -5.34
N PHE A 283 1.23 21.22 -6.66
CA PHE A 283 1.52 22.37 -7.49
C PHE A 283 0.65 22.43 -8.72
N TYR A 284 0.49 23.65 -9.24
CA TYR A 284 -0.06 23.87 -10.56
C TYR A 284 0.48 25.16 -11.20
N TYR A 285 0.38 25.21 -12.52
CA TYR A 285 0.53 26.42 -13.30
C TYR A 285 -0.39 26.35 -14.52
N ASN A 286 -0.85 27.51 -14.99
CA ASN A 286 -1.71 27.69 -16.16
C ASN A 286 -1.04 28.57 -17.21
N SER A 287 -1.61 28.66 -18.41
CA SER A 287 -1.01 29.30 -19.59
C SER A 287 -0.61 30.78 -19.40
N ASN A 288 -1.20 31.44 -18.40
CA ASN A 288 -0.98 32.86 -18.11
C ASN A 288 0.05 33.08 -16.99
N GLN A 289 0.60 32.02 -16.41
CA GLN A 289 1.53 32.08 -15.28
C GLN A 289 2.94 31.77 -15.77
N THR A 290 3.94 32.44 -15.18
CA THR A 290 5.37 32.30 -15.52
C THR A 290 6.17 31.57 -14.44
N ALA A 291 5.48 30.94 -13.48
CA ALA A 291 6.07 30.22 -12.36
C ALA A 291 5.12 29.14 -11.86
N ILE A 292 5.66 28.13 -11.16
CA ILE A 292 4.87 27.11 -10.48
C ILE A 292 4.29 27.70 -9.17
N ASN A 293 2.99 27.49 -8.95
CA ASN A 293 2.37 27.77 -7.66
C ASN A 293 2.47 26.53 -6.77
N TRP A 294 3.26 26.62 -5.71
CA TRP A 294 3.45 25.54 -4.74
C TRP A 294 2.54 25.72 -3.53
N TYR A 295 1.84 24.66 -3.17
CA TYR A 295 0.94 24.63 -2.02
C TYR A 295 1.37 23.52 -1.07
N PRO A 296 1.78 23.86 0.16
CA PRO A 296 2.19 22.87 1.14
C PRO A 296 1.01 21.94 1.47
N ILE A 297 1.30 20.65 1.52
CA ILE A 297 0.39 19.63 2.03
C ILE A 297 0.75 19.44 3.50
N GLU A 298 -0.20 19.76 4.38
CA GLU A 298 -0.04 19.56 5.82
C GLU A 298 0.21 18.08 6.13
N SER A 299 1.26 17.79 6.89
CA SER A 299 1.55 16.43 7.34
C SER A 299 0.78 16.13 8.62
N ILE A 300 0.51 14.85 8.89
CA ILE A 300 -0.11 14.42 10.16
C ILE A 300 0.72 14.90 11.36
N ALA A 301 2.06 14.85 11.25
CA ALA A 301 2.96 15.33 12.29
C ALA A 301 2.90 16.86 12.48
N GLY A 302 2.77 17.63 11.39
CA GLY A 302 2.62 19.08 11.44
C GLY A 302 1.29 19.52 12.05
N ALA A 303 0.19 18.84 11.67
CA ALA A 303 -1.12 19.04 12.29
C ALA A 303 -1.09 18.72 13.79
N GLN A 304 -0.47 17.59 14.18
CA GLN A 304 -0.32 17.21 15.58
C GLN A 304 0.49 18.25 16.37
N SER A 305 1.60 18.75 15.80
CA SER A 305 2.42 19.77 16.47
C SER A 305 1.64 21.06 16.75
N LYS A 306 0.73 21.46 15.84
CA LYS A 306 -0.15 22.63 16.06
C LYS A 306 -1.16 22.38 17.17
N VAL A 307 -1.72 21.17 17.24
CA VAL A 307 -2.64 20.76 18.31
C VAL A 307 -1.92 20.72 19.65
N ASP A 308 -0.72 20.14 19.69
CA ASP A 308 0.08 20.07 20.91
C ASP A 308 0.44 21.47 21.41
N ALA A 309 0.85 22.38 20.52
CA ALA A 309 1.13 23.77 20.85
C ALA A 309 -0.09 24.49 21.43
N HIS A 310 -1.30 24.23 20.90
CA HIS A 310 -2.54 24.76 21.47
C HIS A 310 -2.84 24.16 22.84
N ALA A 311 -2.71 22.84 22.99
CA ALA A 311 -3.05 22.12 24.21
C ALA A 311 -2.18 22.51 25.41
N ILE A 312 -0.92 22.92 25.17
CA ILE A 312 0.00 23.37 26.23
C ILE A 312 -0.13 24.87 26.55
N ASP A 313 -0.86 25.65 25.76
CA ASP A 313 -1.02 27.08 25.98
C ASP A 313 -2.01 27.34 27.12
N SER A 314 -1.48 27.48 28.33
CA SER A 314 -2.27 27.76 29.53
C SER A 314 -2.89 29.17 29.56
N SER A 315 -2.50 30.08 28.67
CA SER A 315 -3.03 31.45 28.65
C SER A 315 -4.45 31.54 28.07
N ILE A 316 -4.84 30.55 27.27
CA ILE A 316 -6.14 30.46 26.60
C ILE A 316 -7.06 29.39 27.21
N HIS A 317 -6.58 28.66 28.21
CA HIS A 317 -7.33 27.62 28.92
C HIS A 317 -7.62 28.05 30.35
N ILE A 318 -8.79 27.66 30.86
CA ILE A 318 -9.15 27.84 32.27
C ILE A 318 -9.37 26.48 32.93
N SER A 319 -8.93 26.34 34.16
CA SER A 319 -9.19 25.18 34.98
C SER A 319 -10.61 25.20 35.58
N PRO A 320 -11.16 24.04 35.95
CA PRO A 320 -12.38 23.99 36.76
C PRO A 320 -12.27 24.82 38.06
N ILE A 321 -11.08 24.85 38.69
CA ILE A 321 -10.83 25.62 39.92
C ILE A 321 -10.95 27.13 39.66
N GLU A 322 -10.38 27.64 38.57
CA GLU A 322 -10.52 29.06 38.20
C GLU A 322 -11.96 29.44 37.92
N ARG A 323 -12.70 28.55 37.23
CA ARG A 323 -14.12 28.75 36.96
C ARG A 323 -14.94 28.83 38.24
N ASP A 324 -14.70 27.92 39.19
CA ASP A 324 -15.39 27.92 40.49
C ASP A 324 -15.06 29.18 41.30
N LYS A 325 -13.78 29.61 41.28
CA LYS A 325 -13.35 30.86 41.91
C LYS A 325 -14.08 32.07 41.33
N TRP A 326 -14.22 32.16 40.00
CA TRP A 326 -14.90 33.28 39.36
C TRP A 326 -16.41 33.24 39.55
N ASN A 327 -17.03 32.06 39.46
CA ASN A 327 -18.47 31.88 39.70
C ASN A 327 -18.86 32.16 41.15
N GLY A 328 -17.98 31.89 42.12
CA GLY A 328 -18.17 32.21 43.53
C GLY A 328 -17.78 33.65 43.92
N GLY A 329 -17.38 34.48 42.96
CA GLY A 329 -16.95 35.86 43.20
C GLY A 329 -18.10 36.76 43.65
N GLN A 330 -17.85 37.58 44.68
CA GLN A 330 -18.79 38.61 45.10
C GLN A 330 -18.88 39.71 44.03
N LEU A 331 -20.04 39.84 43.37
CA LEU A 331 -20.25 40.79 42.28
C LEU A 331 -20.48 42.24 42.76
N ALA A 332 -21.02 42.40 43.97
CA ALA A 332 -21.26 43.71 44.58
C ALA A 332 -20.03 44.14 45.40
N LYS A 333 -19.36 45.22 44.95
CA LYS A 333 -18.17 45.76 45.62
C LYS A 333 -18.56 46.53 46.88
N LEU A 334 -18.01 46.14 48.03
CA LEU A 334 -18.13 46.92 49.27
C LEU A 334 -17.10 48.07 49.35
N THR A 335 -16.00 47.96 48.60
CA THR A 335 -14.89 48.93 48.56
C THR A 335 -14.49 49.22 47.11
N LYS A 336 -13.62 50.21 46.91
CA LYS A 336 -12.95 50.43 45.61
C LYS A 336 -11.98 49.29 45.30
N ASP A 337 -11.53 49.20 44.05
CA ASP A 337 -10.57 48.19 43.58
C ASP A 337 -9.21 48.26 44.28
N ASP A 338 -8.88 49.40 44.90
CA ASP A 338 -7.68 49.57 45.74
C ASP A 338 -7.90 49.21 47.21
N GLY A 339 -9.05 48.61 47.55
CA GLY A 339 -9.43 48.21 48.91
C GLY A 339 -9.88 49.35 49.82
N LYS A 340 -9.96 50.60 49.32
CA LYS A 340 -10.35 51.76 50.14
C LYS A 340 -11.85 52.02 50.11
N ARG A 341 -12.34 52.71 51.15
CA ARG A 341 -13.71 53.26 51.22
C ARG A 341 -13.99 54.17 50.02
N THR A 342 -15.24 54.17 49.57
CA THR A 342 -15.72 55.06 48.50
C THR A 342 -15.97 56.45 49.07
N ARG A 343 -15.37 57.48 48.47
CA ARG A 343 -15.61 58.87 48.88
C ARG A 343 -16.97 59.32 48.37
N LEU A 344 -17.79 59.88 49.24
CA LEU A 344 -19.07 60.47 48.88
C LEU A 344 -18.87 61.88 48.33
N GLU A 345 -19.62 62.22 47.29
CA GLU A 345 -19.64 63.57 46.71
C GLU A 345 -20.54 64.49 47.55
N SER A 346 -20.35 65.81 47.43
CA SER A 346 -21.21 66.77 48.12
C SER A 346 -22.67 66.64 47.66
N GLY A 347 -23.61 66.64 48.62
CA GLY A 347 -25.04 66.44 48.39
C GLY A 347 -25.50 64.98 48.40
N SER A 348 -24.56 64.02 48.52
CA SER A 348 -24.89 62.59 48.60
C SER A 348 -25.78 62.31 49.82
N ASP A 349 -26.77 61.45 49.64
CA ASP A 349 -27.69 61.03 50.69
C ASP A 349 -27.28 59.66 51.23
N ILE A 350 -26.94 59.61 52.51
CA ILE A 350 -26.50 58.39 53.21
C ILE A 350 -27.59 57.30 53.15
N LEU A 351 -28.88 57.67 53.15
CA LEU A 351 -29.98 56.72 53.12
C LEU A 351 -30.20 56.11 51.72
N ALA A 352 -29.72 56.77 50.67
CA ALA A 352 -29.81 56.29 49.29
C ALA A 352 -28.66 55.36 48.90
N LEU A 353 -27.63 55.22 49.74
CA LEU A 353 -26.46 54.38 49.45
C LEU A 353 -26.82 52.90 49.40
N SER A 354 -26.24 52.18 48.44
CA SER A 354 -26.27 50.72 48.39
C SER A 354 -25.27 50.10 49.35
N SER A 355 -25.30 48.78 49.53
CA SER A 355 -24.30 48.05 50.33
C SER A 355 -22.87 48.47 49.97
N GLY A 356 -22.11 48.94 50.96
CA GLY A 356 -20.74 49.39 50.77
C GLY A 356 -20.17 50.18 51.95
N PHE A 357 -18.88 50.46 51.86
CA PHE A 357 -18.11 51.22 52.83
C PHE A 357 -17.70 52.56 52.24
N TYR A 358 -18.20 53.62 52.87
CA TYR A 358 -18.11 54.98 52.38
C TYR A 358 -17.41 55.88 53.40
N TYR A 359 -17.01 57.07 52.94
CA TYR A 359 -16.58 58.16 53.80
C TYR A 359 -16.84 59.52 53.15
N GLY A 360 -16.99 60.56 53.94
CA GLY A 360 -17.14 61.93 53.45
C GLY A 360 -17.24 62.95 54.56
N MET A 361 -17.32 64.23 54.20
CA MET A 361 -17.41 65.32 55.16
C MET A 361 -18.87 65.50 55.58
N GLY A 362 -19.17 65.42 56.88
CA GLY A 362 -20.54 65.38 57.40
C GLY A 362 -21.41 66.55 56.93
N ALA A 363 -20.86 67.78 56.91
CA ALA A 363 -21.52 69.00 56.50
C ALA A 363 -21.89 69.03 55.00
N GLN A 364 -21.29 68.14 54.20
CA GLN A 364 -21.56 68.02 52.77
C GLN A 364 -22.54 66.89 52.45
N LEU A 365 -23.01 66.13 53.45
CA LEU A 365 -23.80 64.91 53.26
C LEU A 365 -25.20 65.06 53.86
N LYS A 366 -26.21 64.54 53.16
CA LYS A 366 -27.58 64.52 53.66
C LYS A 366 -27.76 63.35 54.62
N ASN A 367 -28.61 63.54 55.63
CA ASN A 367 -28.94 62.54 56.66
C ASN A 367 -27.73 62.08 57.50
N ASN A 368 -26.73 62.94 57.70
CA ASN A 368 -25.61 62.69 58.59
C ASN A 368 -26.07 62.61 60.07
N PRO A 369 -25.41 61.81 60.96
CA PRO A 369 -25.81 61.73 62.37
C PRO A 369 -25.72 63.04 63.14
N VAL A 370 -24.83 63.94 62.70
CA VAL A 370 -24.66 65.27 63.27
C VAL A 370 -24.85 66.29 62.15
N GLU A 371 -25.82 67.18 62.32
CA GLU A 371 -26.14 68.20 61.33
C GLU A 371 -24.99 69.22 61.21
N ASN A 372 -24.65 69.62 59.98
CA ASN A 372 -23.65 70.65 59.68
C ASN A 372 -22.23 70.43 60.28
N ASP A 373 -21.80 69.18 60.46
CA ASP A 373 -20.50 68.83 61.05
C ASP A 373 -19.36 68.78 60.01
N ASN A 374 -18.36 69.66 60.11
CA ASN A 374 -17.23 69.73 59.17
C ASN A 374 -16.22 68.56 59.26
N SER A 375 -16.44 67.61 60.15
CA SER A 375 -15.58 66.44 60.31
C SER A 375 -15.79 65.40 59.22
N PHE A 376 -14.81 64.53 59.02
CA PHE A 376 -14.99 63.34 58.21
C PHE A 376 -15.71 62.25 59.00
N PHE A 377 -16.61 61.57 58.31
CA PHE A 377 -17.33 60.42 58.81
C PHE A 377 -17.07 59.24 57.88
N ASN A 378 -17.07 58.06 58.47
CA ASN A 378 -17.09 56.80 57.76
C ASN A 378 -18.47 56.17 57.92
N TYR A 379 -18.94 55.51 56.88
CA TYR A 379 -20.26 54.86 56.85
C TYR A 379 -20.12 53.44 56.34
N ASP A 380 -20.62 52.47 57.09
CA ASP A 380 -20.81 51.10 56.62
C ASP A 380 -22.30 50.88 56.43
N VAL A 381 -22.72 50.69 55.18
CA VAL A 381 -24.11 50.50 54.78
C VAL A 381 -24.25 49.06 54.31
N ILE A 382 -25.19 48.33 54.88
CA ILE A 382 -25.55 46.98 54.44
C ILE A 382 -27.04 46.95 54.16
N GLU A 383 -27.40 46.78 52.89
CA GLU A 383 -28.76 46.53 52.45
C GLU A 383 -29.15 45.07 52.68
N SER A 384 -30.39 44.86 53.09
CA SER A 384 -31.03 43.56 53.22
C SER A 384 -32.29 43.54 52.35
N GLU A 385 -33.04 42.44 52.40
CA GLU A 385 -34.28 42.32 51.65
C GLU A 385 -35.28 43.44 51.96
N SER A 386 -36.17 43.70 51.00
CA SER A 386 -37.27 44.67 51.13
C SER A 386 -36.81 46.08 51.49
N GLY A 387 -35.66 46.53 50.96
CA GLY A 387 -35.16 47.91 51.13
C GLY A 387 -34.65 48.24 52.53
N ARG A 388 -34.52 47.24 53.42
CA ARG A 388 -33.97 47.43 54.76
C ARG A 388 -32.48 47.75 54.69
N LYS A 389 -32.01 48.63 55.59
CA LYS A 389 -30.59 48.95 55.72
C LYS A 389 -30.16 48.96 57.16
N SER A 390 -28.94 48.49 57.41
CA SER A 390 -28.19 48.73 58.63
C SER A 390 -27.06 49.71 58.30
N ILE A 391 -26.95 50.77 59.09
CA ILE A 391 -25.95 51.81 58.88
C ILE A 391 -25.16 52.02 60.15
N LEU A 392 -23.86 51.84 60.07
CA LEU A 392 -22.89 52.20 61.11
C LEU A 392 -22.15 53.45 60.63
N ALA A 393 -22.17 54.52 61.42
CA ALA A 393 -21.44 55.74 61.12
C ALA A 393 -20.49 56.06 62.27
N TRP A 394 -19.28 56.52 61.97
CA TRP A 394 -18.41 57.06 63.00
C TRP A 394 -17.61 58.25 62.51
N ARG A 395 -17.40 59.19 63.42
CA ARG A 395 -16.67 60.42 63.17
C ARG A 395 -15.18 60.16 63.37
N SER A 396 -14.37 60.59 62.42
CA SER A 396 -12.98 60.15 62.32
C SER A 396 -12.05 60.68 63.39
N TYR A 397 -12.37 61.81 64.03
CA TYR A 397 -11.44 62.50 64.94
C TYR A 397 -11.60 62.09 66.41
N ASP A 398 -12.80 61.70 66.84
CA ASP A 398 -13.08 61.32 68.23
C ASP A 398 -13.73 59.94 68.38
N ASN A 399 -13.93 59.23 67.28
CA ASN A 399 -14.52 57.89 67.25
C ASN A 399 -15.93 57.82 67.85
N ASN A 400 -16.68 58.93 67.89
CA ASN A 400 -18.09 58.84 68.20
C ASN A 400 -18.80 57.96 67.17
N VAL A 401 -19.61 57.03 67.64
CA VAL A 401 -20.28 56.03 66.80
C VAL A 401 -21.79 56.23 66.87
N TRP A 402 -22.44 56.11 65.73
CA TRP A 402 -23.89 56.08 65.60
C TRP A 402 -24.32 54.86 64.81
N ILE A 403 -25.46 54.31 65.22
CA ILE A 403 -26.15 53.25 64.50
C ILE A 403 -27.50 53.75 64.04
N ALA A 404 -27.92 53.32 62.86
CA ALA A 404 -29.28 53.53 62.39
C ALA A 404 -29.75 52.38 61.51
N THR A 405 -31.06 52.31 61.34
CA THR A 405 -31.70 51.36 60.41
C THR A 405 -32.73 52.05 59.53
N VAL A 406 -32.89 51.50 58.32
CA VAL A 406 -34.02 51.76 57.42
C VAL A 406 -34.89 50.50 57.43
N HIS A 407 -36.19 50.66 57.66
CA HIS A 407 -37.15 49.54 57.78
C HIS A 407 -37.77 49.14 56.42
N THR A 408 -38.63 48.11 56.37
CA THR A 408 -39.20 47.51 55.13
C THR A 408 -39.94 48.47 54.21
N ASP A 409 -40.34 49.62 54.73
CA ASP A 409 -41.10 50.68 54.09
C ASP A 409 -40.21 51.88 53.70
N GLY A 410 -38.88 51.72 53.78
CA GLY A 410 -37.93 52.82 53.58
C GLY A 410 -37.89 53.80 54.75
N VAL A 411 -38.56 53.51 55.87
CA VAL A 411 -38.65 54.42 57.01
C VAL A 411 -37.36 54.39 57.83
N PHE A 412 -36.69 55.54 57.89
CA PHE A 412 -35.53 55.76 58.73
C PHE A 412 -35.91 55.80 60.22
N LYS A 413 -35.21 55.03 61.06
CA LYS A 413 -35.50 54.91 62.51
C LYS A 413 -34.71 55.86 63.40
N GLY A 414 -34.02 56.83 62.79
CA GLY A 414 -33.20 57.80 63.51
C GLY A 414 -31.81 57.27 63.86
N TRP A 415 -30.89 58.19 64.09
CA TRP A 415 -29.55 57.90 64.58
C TRP A 415 -29.55 57.69 66.09
N LYS A 416 -28.89 56.62 66.54
CA LYS A 416 -28.63 56.37 67.96
C LYS A 416 -27.13 56.41 68.21
N ARG A 417 -26.67 57.35 69.04
CA ARG A 417 -25.27 57.42 69.46
C ARG A 417 -24.98 56.31 70.46
N LEU A 418 -23.84 55.65 70.30
CA LEU A 418 -23.29 54.73 71.28
C LEU A 418 -22.36 55.50 72.21
N PHE A 419 -22.52 55.29 73.52
CA PHE A 419 -21.62 55.82 74.53
C PHE A 419 -20.66 54.74 75.00
N THR A 420 -19.41 55.13 75.20
CA THR A 420 -18.35 54.27 75.73
C THR A 420 -18.34 54.29 77.26
N GLU A 421 -17.73 53.26 77.86
CA GLU A 421 -17.45 53.24 79.29
C GLU A 421 -16.57 54.44 79.70
N GLU A 422 -15.63 54.83 78.84
CA GLU A 422 -14.77 56.00 79.07
C GLU A 422 -15.56 57.30 79.19
N GLU A 423 -16.56 57.51 78.33
CA GLU A 423 -17.44 58.69 78.42
C GLU A 423 -18.25 58.68 79.72
N PHE A 424 -18.78 57.52 80.13
CA PHE A 424 -19.49 57.37 81.41
C PHE A 424 -18.58 57.69 82.60
N ASN A 425 -17.37 57.14 82.61
CA ASN A 425 -16.39 57.36 83.69
C ASN A 425 -15.87 58.80 83.74
N LYS A 426 -15.96 59.55 82.64
CA LYS A 426 -15.60 60.97 82.54
C LYS A 426 -16.77 61.92 82.84
N MET A 427 -17.90 61.43 83.35
CA MET A 427 -19.02 62.31 83.70
C MET A 427 -18.57 63.42 84.65
N THR A 428 -19.00 64.64 84.35
CA THR A 428 -18.59 65.82 85.11
C THR A 428 -19.32 65.87 86.43
N TRP A 429 -18.55 65.91 87.53
CA TRP A 429 -19.06 66.10 88.87
C TRP A 429 -18.98 67.57 89.26
N TYR A 430 -20.09 68.08 89.77
CA TYR A 430 -20.25 69.45 90.24
C TYR A 430 -20.40 69.47 91.76
N ASP A 431 -19.79 70.45 92.42
CA ASP A 431 -19.91 70.59 93.87
C ASP A 431 -21.35 70.99 94.25
N LEU A 432 -21.88 70.34 95.29
CA LEU A 432 -23.15 70.73 95.90
C LEU A 432 -22.92 71.91 96.84
N THR A 433 -23.66 72.99 96.61
CA THR A 433 -23.64 74.14 97.53
C THR A 433 -24.45 73.81 98.77
N LEU A 434 -23.76 73.65 99.90
CA LEU A 434 -24.41 73.34 101.17
C LEU A 434 -25.04 74.59 101.80
N ILE A 435 -26.25 74.42 102.33
CA ILE A 435 -27.05 75.49 102.96
C ILE A 435 -27.45 75.11 104.39
N ASN A 436 -28.16 76.01 105.09
CA ASN A 436 -28.73 75.76 106.43
C ASN A 436 -27.74 75.23 107.48
N GLY A 437 -26.47 75.64 107.40
CA GLY A 437 -25.44 75.27 108.38
C GLY A 437 -24.82 73.87 108.18
N HIS A 438 -25.23 73.15 107.14
CA HIS A 438 -24.59 71.89 106.73
C HIS A 438 -23.16 72.13 106.25
N LYS A 439 -22.26 71.20 106.54
CA LYS A 439 -20.83 71.29 106.17
C LYS A 439 -20.40 70.05 105.40
N ALA A 440 -19.36 70.18 104.57
CA ALA A 440 -18.74 69.02 103.95
C ALA A 440 -17.96 68.24 105.02
N GLY A 441 -18.04 66.91 104.96
CA GLY A 441 -17.18 66.02 105.74
C GLY A 441 -15.83 65.81 105.07
N ALA A 442 -15.28 64.60 105.17
CA ALA A 442 -14.00 64.27 104.54
C ALA A 442 -14.08 64.24 103.01
N ARG A 443 -15.27 64.00 102.45
CA ARG A 443 -15.52 64.00 101.00
C ARG A 443 -16.49 65.11 100.64
N ASN A 444 -16.08 66.01 99.74
CA ASN A 444 -16.96 67.08 99.26
C ASN A 444 -18.24 66.50 98.64
N PRO A 445 -19.43 66.96 99.07
CA PRO A 445 -20.70 66.66 98.43
C PRO A 445 -20.72 67.13 96.98
N GLN A 446 -21.04 66.23 96.05
CA GLN A 446 -21.09 66.50 94.61
C GLN A 446 -22.30 65.82 93.98
N TYR A 447 -22.71 66.35 92.82
CA TYR A 447 -23.69 65.71 91.95
C TYR A 447 -23.19 65.61 90.51
N ALA A 448 -23.73 64.67 89.75
CA ALA A 448 -23.53 64.53 88.31
C ALA A 448 -24.85 64.11 87.67
N VAL A 449 -25.13 64.61 86.48
CA VAL A 449 -26.29 64.19 85.67
C VAL A 449 -25.77 63.34 84.52
N TRP A 450 -26.30 62.13 84.38
CA TRP A 450 -25.99 61.24 83.27
C TRP A 450 -27.24 60.56 82.72
N GLY A 451 -27.62 60.93 81.50
CA GLY A 451 -28.88 60.46 80.91
C GLY A 451 -30.07 60.86 81.79
N ASN A 452 -30.90 59.89 82.18
CA ASN A 452 -32.06 60.11 83.05
C ASN A 452 -31.77 59.88 84.55
N GLN A 453 -30.50 60.00 84.96
CA GLN A 453 -30.06 59.73 86.33
C GLN A 453 -29.29 60.92 86.88
N VAL A 454 -29.56 61.25 88.14
CA VAL A 454 -28.74 62.12 88.98
C VAL A 454 -27.98 61.22 89.94
N PHE A 455 -26.67 61.38 89.97
CA PHE A 455 -25.78 60.73 90.92
C PHE A 455 -25.38 61.76 91.96
N THR A 456 -25.42 61.39 93.23
CA THR A 456 -24.85 62.18 94.32
C THR A 456 -23.77 61.38 95.01
N ARG A 457 -22.74 62.06 95.48
CA ARG A 457 -21.65 61.44 96.25
C ARG A 457 -21.07 62.41 97.26
N GLY A 458 -20.37 61.88 98.25
CA GLY A 458 -19.66 62.67 99.25
C GLY A 458 -20.27 62.55 100.64
N GLU A 459 -19.89 63.46 101.52
CA GLU A 459 -20.25 63.43 102.94
C GLU A 459 -20.78 64.79 103.39
N VAL A 460 -21.96 64.77 104.00
CA VAL A 460 -22.57 65.94 104.62
C VAL A 460 -22.51 65.77 106.13
N VAL A 461 -22.03 66.79 106.84
CA VAL A 461 -22.05 66.90 108.30
C VAL A 461 -23.19 67.81 108.67
N PRO A 462 -24.33 67.26 109.11
CA PRO A 462 -25.53 68.05 109.30
C PRO A 462 -25.58 68.65 110.72
N PRO A 463 -26.09 69.88 110.91
CA PRO A 463 -26.31 70.46 112.23
C PRO A 463 -27.50 69.82 112.97
N ASP A 464 -28.46 69.29 112.22
CA ASP A 464 -29.64 68.56 112.68
C ASP A 464 -30.04 67.49 111.64
N PHE A 465 -30.95 66.58 111.98
CA PHE A 465 -31.37 65.51 111.06
C PHE A 465 -32.78 65.76 110.48
N ASP A 466 -33.20 67.01 110.35
CA ASP A 466 -34.50 67.35 109.76
C ASP A 466 -34.45 68.71 109.02
N SER A 467 -33.60 68.80 108.00
CA SER A 467 -33.38 70.03 107.24
C SER A 467 -32.90 69.80 105.81
N ILE A 468 -33.06 70.83 104.98
CA ILE A 468 -32.56 70.87 103.60
C ILE A 468 -31.07 71.20 103.65
N PHE A 469 -30.24 70.39 103.00
CA PHE A 469 -28.79 70.56 103.00
C PHE A 469 -28.23 71.14 101.70
N ALA A 470 -28.92 71.01 100.57
CA ALA A 470 -28.52 71.60 99.28
C ALA A 470 -29.72 71.77 98.34
N VAL A 471 -29.54 72.50 97.23
CA VAL A 471 -30.52 72.61 96.14
C VAL A 471 -29.80 72.31 94.82
N LEU A 472 -30.35 71.38 94.05
CA LEU A 472 -29.85 71.01 92.72
C LEU A 472 -30.24 72.07 91.67
N PRO A 473 -29.47 72.23 90.59
CA PRO A 473 -29.88 73.08 89.48
C PRO A 473 -31.07 72.46 88.72
N SER A 474 -31.77 73.26 87.92
CA SER A 474 -33.03 72.87 87.26
C SER A 474 -32.94 71.60 86.41
N GLU A 475 -31.79 71.35 85.78
CA GLU A 475 -31.52 70.17 84.95
C GLU A 475 -31.38 68.87 85.76
N ALA A 476 -31.23 68.99 87.09
CA ALA A 476 -31.11 67.88 88.02
C ALA A 476 -32.37 67.72 88.91
N HIS A 477 -33.46 68.43 88.61
CA HIS A 477 -34.71 68.34 89.37
C HIS A 477 -35.47 67.06 89.01
N PRO A 478 -35.80 66.20 89.98
CA PRO A 478 -36.61 65.02 89.71
C PRO A 478 -38.08 65.39 89.46
N SER A 479 -38.78 64.69 88.59
CA SER A 479 -40.20 64.96 88.29
C SER A 479 -41.15 64.63 89.46
N THR A 480 -40.69 63.80 90.39
CA THR A 480 -41.39 63.38 91.61
C THR A 480 -40.40 63.30 92.77
N GLN A 481 -40.86 63.42 94.02
CA GLN A 481 -39.98 63.21 95.18
C GLN A 481 -39.30 61.83 95.10
N LYS A 482 -37.99 61.79 95.30
CA LYS A 482 -37.20 60.55 95.36
C LYS A 482 -36.74 60.34 96.81
N SER A 483 -36.95 59.14 97.33
CA SER A 483 -36.56 58.76 98.69
C SER A 483 -35.42 57.76 98.63
N MET A 484 -34.34 58.06 99.34
CA MET A 484 -33.13 57.24 99.42
C MET A 484 -32.76 57.04 100.89
N ALA A 485 -31.93 56.03 101.17
CA ALA A 485 -31.31 55.85 102.47
C ALA A 485 -29.87 56.36 102.41
N ALA A 486 -29.48 57.18 103.39
CA ALA A 486 -28.12 57.67 103.54
C ALA A 486 -27.48 57.04 104.79
N PRO A 487 -26.42 56.25 104.66
CA PRO A 487 -25.68 55.70 105.80
C PRO A 487 -25.10 56.81 106.69
N LEU A 488 -25.13 56.60 108.00
CA LEU A 488 -24.49 57.49 108.97
C LEU A 488 -23.00 57.15 109.11
N PHE A 489 -22.13 58.16 109.21
CA PHE A 489 -20.72 58.00 109.57
C PHE A 489 -20.52 58.01 111.09
N GLY A 490 -19.48 57.33 111.57
CA GLY A 490 -19.09 57.23 112.98
C GLY A 490 -19.90 56.24 113.83
N THR A 491 -21.06 55.78 113.33
CA THR A 491 -21.92 54.78 113.99
C THR A 491 -22.68 53.95 112.95
N THR A 492 -23.18 52.77 113.32
CA THR A 492 -24.08 52.01 112.45
C THR A 492 -25.46 52.69 112.45
N GLY A 493 -25.99 53.04 111.29
CA GLY A 493 -27.30 53.66 111.18
C GLY A 493 -27.59 54.26 109.81
N ILE A 494 -28.81 54.78 109.64
CA ILE A 494 -29.28 55.43 108.41
C ILE A 494 -30.08 56.70 108.73
N THR A 495 -30.13 57.64 107.78
CA THR A 495 -31.11 58.72 107.69
C THR A 495 -31.87 58.62 106.37
N LYS A 496 -33.06 59.21 106.29
CA LYS A 496 -33.77 59.35 105.02
C LYS A 496 -33.19 60.55 104.28
N TYR A 497 -32.90 60.35 103.02
CA TYR A 497 -32.42 61.37 102.09
C TYR A 497 -33.48 61.56 101.00
N TYR A 498 -34.03 62.75 100.89
CA TYR A 498 -35.04 63.12 99.91
C TYR A 498 -34.47 64.07 98.86
N ALA A 499 -34.80 63.84 97.60
CA ALA A 499 -34.66 64.80 96.51
C ALA A 499 -36.07 65.22 96.06
N GLU A 500 -36.41 66.49 96.30
CA GLU A 500 -37.72 67.05 95.99
C GLU A 500 -37.82 67.54 94.54
N PRO A 501 -39.03 67.64 93.95
CA PRO A 501 -39.20 68.18 92.60
C PRO A 501 -38.75 69.64 92.42
N THR A 502 -38.56 70.35 93.52
CA THR A 502 -38.00 71.70 93.57
C THR A 502 -36.47 71.73 93.47
N GLY A 503 -35.82 70.55 93.44
CA GLY A 503 -34.38 70.37 93.53
C GLY A 503 -33.83 70.35 94.95
N GLU A 504 -34.68 70.57 95.97
CA GLU A 504 -34.25 70.56 97.36
C GLU A 504 -33.80 69.16 97.80
N LEU A 505 -32.61 69.09 98.37
CA LEU A 505 -32.04 67.90 98.96
C LEU A 505 -32.17 67.96 100.48
N ARG A 506 -32.96 67.06 101.07
CA ARG A 506 -33.35 67.07 102.47
C ARG A 506 -32.92 65.79 103.17
N ILE A 507 -32.56 65.91 104.45
CA ILE A 507 -32.54 64.77 105.36
C ILE A 507 -33.68 64.83 106.37
N ASN A 508 -34.20 63.67 106.74
CA ASN A 508 -35.33 63.56 107.66
C ASN A 508 -35.19 62.35 108.59
N GLY A 509 -35.09 62.62 109.88
CA GLY A 509 -34.90 61.64 110.94
C GLY A 509 -33.53 60.98 110.93
N LYS A 510 -33.23 60.24 111.99
CA LYS A 510 -32.01 59.42 112.10
C LYS A 510 -32.34 58.16 112.88
N TYR A 511 -31.70 57.06 112.51
CA TYR A 511 -31.72 55.81 113.27
C TYR A 511 -30.29 55.31 113.41
N ALA A 512 -29.75 55.35 114.62
CA ALA A 512 -28.36 55.02 114.91
C ALA A 512 -28.24 54.09 116.11
N LYS A 513 -27.22 53.22 116.09
CA LYS A 513 -26.87 52.34 117.23
C LYS A 513 -26.39 53.15 118.44
N ILE A 514 -25.59 54.19 118.18
CA ILE A 514 -25.09 55.14 119.19
C ILE A 514 -25.16 56.53 118.56
N GLU A 515 -26.13 57.35 118.98
CA GLU A 515 -26.38 58.66 118.36
C GLU A 515 -25.26 59.68 118.57
N GLY A 516 -24.62 59.66 119.75
CA GLY A 516 -23.51 60.60 120.07
C GLY A 516 -22.26 60.41 119.20
N ASN A 517 -22.19 59.30 118.45
CA ASN A 517 -21.06 58.98 117.58
C ASN A 517 -21.34 59.35 116.11
N ILE A 518 -22.47 59.97 115.77
CA ILE A 518 -22.73 60.36 114.38
C ILE A 518 -21.81 61.51 114.00
N THR A 519 -20.98 61.33 112.98
CA THR A 519 -20.04 62.34 112.49
C THR A 519 -20.44 62.96 111.15
N GLY A 520 -21.41 62.37 110.44
CA GLY A 520 -21.88 62.82 109.13
C GLY A 520 -22.80 61.78 108.48
N ILE A 521 -23.14 62.01 107.21
CA ILE A 521 -23.94 61.12 106.38
C ILE A 521 -23.28 60.94 105.01
N SER A 522 -23.37 59.74 104.44
CA SER A 522 -22.99 59.50 103.06
C SER A 522 -24.16 59.78 102.13
N ILE A 523 -23.92 60.59 101.10
CA ILE A 523 -24.91 60.84 100.05
C ILE A 523 -24.58 60.08 98.75
N ASP A 524 -23.75 59.03 98.83
CA ASP A 524 -23.45 58.13 97.70
C ASP A 524 -24.70 57.38 97.25
N ASN A 525 -25.45 57.98 96.33
CA ASN A 525 -26.75 57.51 95.89
C ASN A 525 -26.97 57.94 94.43
N ASN A 526 -28.02 57.39 93.81
CA ASN A 526 -28.54 57.91 92.57
C ASN A 526 -30.08 57.91 92.58
N PHE A 527 -30.65 58.71 91.70
CA PHE A 527 -32.09 58.75 91.49
C PHE A 527 -32.41 59.21 90.08
N THR A 528 -33.62 58.87 89.63
CA THR A 528 -34.12 59.31 88.31
C THR A 528 -34.47 60.79 88.32
N LEU A 529 -34.23 61.47 87.19
CA LEU A 529 -34.85 62.77 86.92
C LEU A 529 -36.39 62.68 86.89
#